data_AF-A0A9W7J0N7-F1
#
_entry.id   AF-A0A9W7J0N7-F1
#
_cell.length_a   1.000
_cell.length_b   1.000
_cell.length_c   1.000
_cell.angle_alpha   90.00
_cell.angle_beta   90.00
_cell.angle_gamma   90.00
#
_symmetry.space_group_name_H-M   'P 1'
#
loop_
_entity.id
_entity.type
_entity.pdbx_description
1 polymer ?
#
loop_
_entity_poly.entity_id
_entity_poly.type
_entity_poly.pdbx_seq_one_letter_code
_entity_poly.pdbx_strand_id
1 'polypeptide(L)'
;MQFIYVLPGWEGSTANGRVLRDAISRRNGLNVPQGCYYLCDAGYTNGERFLAPYRGQRYHLNDWRQGHQPTTAQEYFNMKHSQARNCIERCFGILKARWAILREKSFYLVKTQCRFISACCLLHNFIRSEMLVDPMETNFVE
;
A
#
# COMPACT_ATOMS: atom_id res chain seq x y z
N MET A 1 -9.82 5.50 0.32
CA MET A 1 -8.62 5.67 1.18
C MET A 1 -7.80 6.90 0.76
N GLN A 2 -6.96 7.42 1.66
CA GLN A 2 -6.03 8.53 1.41
C GLN A 2 -4.56 8.10 1.58
N PHE A 3 -3.66 8.76 0.86
CA PHE A 3 -2.21 8.62 1.00
C PHE A 3 -1.68 9.61 2.03
N ILE A 4 -1.33 9.15 3.23
CA ILE A 4 -0.91 10.01 4.34
C ILE A 4 0.60 10.27 4.38
N TYR A 5 1.40 9.42 3.72
CA TYR A 5 2.85 9.55 3.62
C TYR A 5 3.30 8.94 2.29
N VAL A 6 4.14 9.67 1.54
CA VAL A 6 4.64 9.25 0.23
C VAL A 6 6.13 9.53 0.17
N LEU A 7 6.92 8.49 -0.09
CA LEU A 7 8.37 8.58 -0.23
C LEU A 7 8.80 8.04 -1.60
N PRO A 8 8.80 8.88 -2.65
CA PRO A 8 9.28 8.49 -3.97
C PRO A 8 10.81 8.64 -4.06
N GLY A 9 11.41 8.04 -5.09
CA GLY A 9 12.82 8.24 -5.45
C GLY A 9 13.76 7.08 -5.10
N TRP A 10 13.22 5.99 -4.56
CA TRP A 10 13.96 4.75 -4.39
C TRP A 10 13.94 3.90 -5.66
N GLU A 11 15.07 3.25 -5.95
CA GLU A 11 15.18 2.28 -7.05
C GLU A 11 14.31 1.05 -6.76
N GLY A 12 13.70 0.47 -7.80
CA GLY A 12 12.84 -0.70 -7.67
C GLY A 12 13.55 -1.96 -7.16
N SER A 13 14.88 -2.02 -7.23
CA SER A 13 15.74 -3.06 -6.68
C SER A 13 16.00 -2.91 -5.17
N THR A 14 15.61 -1.78 -4.57
CA THR A 14 15.89 -1.49 -3.16
C THR A 14 15.07 -2.39 -2.25
N ALA A 15 15.72 -3.01 -1.26
CA ALA A 15 15.02 -3.78 -0.23
C ALA A 15 14.02 -2.92 0.55
N ASN A 16 12.78 -3.42 0.69
CA ASN A 16 11.69 -2.77 1.42
C ASN A 16 12.07 -2.30 2.83
N GLY A 17 12.87 -3.10 3.55
CA GLY A 17 13.35 -2.72 4.89
C GLY A 17 14.26 -1.49 4.91
N ARG A 18 15.01 -1.23 3.84
CA ARG A 18 15.84 -0.03 3.71
C ARG A 18 14.98 1.21 3.48
N VAL A 19 13.98 1.10 2.60
CA VAL A 19 13.00 2.17 2.33
C VAL A 19 12.22 2.51 3.61
N LEU A 20 11.76 1.51 4.36
CA LEU A 20 11.05 1.73 5.62
C LEU A 20 11.91 2.43 6.67
N ARG A 21 13.17 2.00 6.83
CA ARG A 21 14.09 2.62 7.79
C ARG A 21 14.32 4.10 7.47
N ASP A 22 14.53 4.41 6.20
CA ASP A 22 14.67 5.78 5.71
C ASP A 22 13.37 6.60 5.85
N ALA A 23 12.21 5.97 5.69
CA ALA A 23 10.93 6.63 5.93
C ALA A 23 10.78 7.07 7.40
N ILE A 24 11.13 6.19 8.34
CA ILE A 24 10.97 6.43 9.79
C ILE A 24 12.04 7.39 10.33
N SER A 25 13.27 7.33 9.85
CA SER A 25 14.39 8.13 10.39
C SER A 25 14.36 9.61 10.02
N ARG A 26 13.51 10.02 9.07
CA ARG A 26 13.37 11.43 8.66
C ARG A 26 12.76 12.30 9.76
N ARG A 27 13.15 13.58 9.80
CA ARG A 27 12.58 14.59 10.72
C ARG A 27 11.05 14.66 10.66
N ASN A 28 10.48 14.59 9.46
CA ASN A 28 9.04 14.48 9.20
C ASN A 28 8.72 13.09 8.65
N GLY A 29 9.31 12.07 9.26
CA GLY A 29 9.22 10.68 8.82
C GLY A 29 7.85 10.04 9.02
N LEU A 30 7.74 8.81 8.53
CA LEU A 30 6.56 7.99 8.72
C LEU A 30 6.38 7.70 10.22
N ASN A 31 5.29 8.21 10.79
CA ASN A 31 4.92 7.97 12.18
C ASN A 31 3.69 7.07 12.25
N VAL A 32 3.73 6.09 13.15
CA VAL A 32 2.57 5.27 13.48
C VAL A 32 1.95 5.81 14.76
N PRO A 33 0.65 6.19 14.75
CA PRO A 33 -0.06 6.64 15.94
C PRO A 33 0.05 5.64 17.09
N GLN A 34 0.05 6.13 18.33
CA GLN A 34 0.15 5.28 19.51
C GLN A 34 -1.06 4.33 19.58
N GLY A 35 -0.80 3.05 19.85
CA GLY A 35 -1.82 2.00 19.87
C GLY A 35 -2.23 1.48 18.50
N CYS A 36 -1.64 1.98 17.41
CA CYS A 36 -1.93 1.54 16.04
C CYS A 36 -0.75 0.77 15.43
N TYR A 37 -1.07 -0.04 14.41
CA TYR A 37 -0.11 -0.78 13.61
C TYR A 37 -0.41 -0.58 12.12
N TYR A 38 0.63 -0.46 11.30
CA TYR A 38 0.49 -0.54 9.84
C TYR A 38 0.68 -1.97 9.35
N LEU A 39 -0.19 -2.40 8.43
CA LEU A 39 -0.07 -3.69 7.75
C LEU A 39 0.93 -3.56 6.59
N CYS A 40 2.01 -4.31 6.68
CA CYS A 40 3.09 -4.32 5.70
C CYS A 40 2.97 -5.51 4.74
N ASP A 41 3.66 -5.42 3.61
CA ASP A 41 3.81 -6.55 2.69
C ASP A 41 4.82 -7.59 3.23
N ALA A 42 4.80 -8.81 2.69
CA ALA A 42 5.70 -9.90 3.09
C ALA A 42 7.20 -9.57 2.94
N GLY A 43 7.53 -8.63 2.04
CA GLY A 43 8.89 -8.12 1.87
C GLY A 43 9.42 -7.23 3.01
N TYR A 44 8.57 -6.82 3.94
CA TYR A 44 8.97 -6.07 5.13
C TYR A 44 9.26 -7.01 6.30
N THR A 45 10.02 -6.51 7.28
CA THR A 45 10.27 -7.21 8.54
C THR A 45 9.20 -6.80 9.56
N ASN A 46 8.73 -7.75 10.37
CA ASN A 46 7.92 -7.42 11.54
C ASN A 46 8.72 -6.53 12.50
N GLY A 47 8.07 -5.54 13.08
CA GLY A 47 8.69 -4.61 14.02
C GLY A 47 7.66 -3.91 14.88
N GLU A 48 8.13 -3.11 15.84
CA GLU A 48 7.23 -2.27 16.64
C GLU A 48 6.38 -1.42 15.69
N ARG A 49 5.05 -1.56 15.77
CA ARG A 49 4.05 -0.82 14.97
C ARG A 49 3.94 -1.20 13.47
N PHE A 50 4.63 -2.25 13.02
CA PHE A 50 4.56 -2.75 11.63
C PHE A 50 4.33 -4.26 11.59
N LEU A 51 3.25 -4.69 10.94
CA LEU A 51 2.80 -6.07 10.89
C LEU A 51 2.89 -6.64 9.47
N ALA A 52 3.88 -7.49 9.24
CA ALA A 52 4.03 -8.31 8.04
C ALA A 52 3.37 -9.71 8.26
N PRO A 53 2.89 -10.36 7.19
CA PRO A 53 2.31 -11.70 7.30
C PRO A 53 3.34 -12.73 7.79
N TYR A 54 2.84 -13.81 8.41
CA TYR A 54 3.66 -14.97 8.75
C TYR A 54 4.21 -15.62 7.49
N ARG A 55 5.53 -15.79 7.43
CA ARG A 55 6.23 -16.43 6.32
C ARG A 55 6.08 -17.94 6.37
N GLY A 56 6.06 -18.57 5.20
CA GLY A 56 5.91 -20.03 5.08
C GLY A 56 4.49 -20.53 5.37
N GLN A 57 3.54 -19.62 5.57
CA GLN A 57 2.12 -19.92 5.75
C GLN A 57 1.33 -19.44 4.54
N ARG A 58 0.17 -20.05 4.30
CA ARG A 58 -0.76 -19.63 3.25
C ARG A 58 -1.19 -18.17 3.44
N TYR A 59 -1.40 -17.45 2.34
CA TYR A 59 -1.64 -16.00 2.38
C TYR A 59 -2.63 -15.50 1.31
N HIS A 60 -2.65 -16.07 0.11
CA HIS A 60 -3.44 -15.51 -0.99
C HIS A 60 -4.94 -15.70 -0.76
N LEU A 61 -5.73 -14.66 -1.08
CA LEU A 61 -7.19 -14.67 -0.91
C LEU A 61 -7.89 -15.81 -1.65
N ASN A 62 -7.37 -16.17 -2.81
CA ASN A 62 -7.90 -17.25 -3.63
C ASN A 62 -7.77 -18.61 -2.93
N ASP A 63 -6.74 -18.79 -2.11
CA ASP A 63 -6.52 -20.05 -1.39
C ASP A 63 -7.63 -20.30 -0.35
N TRP A 64 -8.17 -19.21 0.24
CA TRP A 64 -9.25 -19.27 1.24
C TRP A 64 -10.64 -19.41 0.61
N ARG A 65 -10.86 -18.80 -0.57
CA ARG A 65 -12.15 -18.84 -1.28
C ARG A 65 -12.49 -20.24 -1.82
N GLN A 66 -11.49 -21.09 -2.02
CA GLN A 66 -11.65 -22.47 -2.48
C GLN A 66 -12.03 -23.46 -1.36
N GLY A 67 -12.53 -22.98 -0.22
CA GLY A 67 -13.01 -23.83 0.88
C GLY A 67 -11.93 -24.30 1.85
N HIS A 68 -10.67 -23.93 1.65
CA HIS A 68 -9.60 -24.24 2.58
C HIS A 68 -9.63 -23.25 3.76
N GLN A 69 -10.24 -23.66 4.87
CA GLN A 69 -10.25 -22.86 6.08
C GLN A 69 -8.86 -22.82 6.74
N PRO A 70 -8.47 -21.71 7.37
CA PRO A 70 -7.23 -21.64 8.13
C PRO A 70 -7.23 -22.67 9.26
N THR A 71 -6.18 -23.48 9.30
CA THR A 71 -5.99 -24.56 10.28
C THR A 71 -5.18 -24.10 11.50
N THR A 72 -4.40 -23.05 11.34
CA THR A 72 -3.56 -22.48 12.41
C THR A 72 -3.89 -21.02 12.68
N ALA A 73 -3.53 -20.54 13.86
CA ALA A 73 -3.66 -19.11 14.21
C ALA A 73 -2.86 -18.21 13.26
N GLN A 74 -1.71 -18.68 12.75
CA GLN A 74 -0.90 -17.93 11.78
C GLN A 74 -1.59 -17.83 10.42
N GLU A 75 -2.19 -18.92 9.95
CA GLU A 75 -3.02 -18.93 8.73
C GLU A 75 -4.24 -18.02 8.88
N TYR A 76 -4.90 -18.04 10.04
CA TYR A 76 -6.03 -17.16 10.32
C TYR A 76 -5.62 -15.68 10.30
N PHE A 77 -4.47 -15.36 10.91
CA PHE A 77 -3.90 -14.01 10.85
C PHE A 77 -3.61 -13.59 9.41
N ASN A 78 -2.92 -14.44 8.63
CA ASN A 78 -2.60 -14.16 7.23
C ASN A 78 -3.86 -13.97 6.36
N MET A 79 -4.90 -14.77 6.58
CA MET A 79 -6.20 -14.60 5.92
C MET A 79 -6.79 -13.21 6.21
N LYS A 80 -6.83 -12.79 7.48
CA LYS A 80 -7.35 -11.47 7.86
C LYS A 80 -6.47 -10.32 7.37
N HIS A 81 -5.15 -10.49 7.42
CA HIS A 81 -4.18 -9.53 6.90
C HIS A 81 -4.36 -9.31 5.39
N SER A 82 -4.46 -10.39 4.62
CA SER A 82 -4.70 -10.39 3.18
C SER A 82 -6.06 -9.75 2.82
N GLN A 83 -7.13 -10.08 3.57
CA GLN A 83 -8.44 -9.44 3.44
C GLN A 83 -8.37 -7.92 3.65
N ALA A 84 -7.66 -7.47 4.67
CA ALA A 84 -7.51 -6.05 4.96
C ALA A 84 -6.68 -5.33 3.88
N ARG A 85 -5.66 -5.97 3.33
CA ARG A 85 -4.82 -5.38 2.27
C ARG A 85 -5.54 -5.14 0.95
N ASN A 86 -6.68 -5.78 0.70
CA ASN A 86 -7.49 -5.50 -0.49
C ASN A 86 -7.81 -4.01 -0.65
N CYS A 87 -8.08 -3.28 0.43
CA CYS A 87 -8.38 -1.85 0.33
C CYS A 87 -7.16 -1.04 -0.14
N ILE A 88 -5.95 -1.48 0.23
CA ILE A 88 -4.68 -0.87 -0.17
C ILE A 88 -4.44 -1.10 -1.66
N GLU A 89 -4.57 -2.33 -2.12
CA GLU A 89 -4.38 -2.70 -3.53
C GLU A 89 -5.39 -1.97 -4.42
N ARG A 90 -6.66 -1.92 -4.01
CA ARG A 90 -7.71 -1.15 -4.71
C ARG A 90 -7.38 0.34 -4.79
N CYS A 91 -6.87 0.94 -3.70
CA CYS A 91 -6.48 2.35 -3.70
C CYS A 91 -5.35 2.65 -4.69
N PHE A 92 -4.33 1.79 -4.76
CA PHE A 92 -3.27 1.91 -5.77
C PHE A 92 -3.79 1.64 -7.19
N GLY A 93 -4.74 0.71 -7.35
CA GLY A 93 -5.43 0.45 -8.62
C GLY A 93 -6.13 1.70 -9.14
N ILE A 94 -6.97 2.34 -8.31
CA ILE A 94 -7.67 3.59 -8.64
C ILE A 94 -6.67 4.71 -8.97
N LEU A 95 -5.60 4.85 -8.18
CA LEU A 95 -4.58 5.88 -8.43
C LEU A 95 -3.95 5.72 -9.82
N LYS A 96 -3.56 4.50 -10.20
CA LYS A 96 -2.99 4.20 -11.53
C LYS A 96 -4.01 4.30 -12.67
N ALA A 97 -5.26 3.93 -12.40
CA ALA A 97 -6.33 4.03 -13.40
C ALA A 97 -6.64 5.49 -13.74
N ARG A 98 -6.71 6.35 -12.73
CA ARG A 98 -6.96 7.79 -12.89
C ARG A 98 -5.79 8.49 -13.57
N TRP A 99 -4.57 8.19 -13.15
CA TRP A 99 -3.38 8.91 -13.61
C TRP A 99 -2.54 8.04 -14.55
N ALA A 100 -2.79 8.17 -15.85
CA ALA A 100 -2.12 7.39 -16.90
C ALA A 100 -0.59 7.47 -16.85
N ILE A 101 -0.04 8.60 -16.38
CA ILE A 101 1.42 8.81 -16.22
C ILE A 101 2.07 7.81 -15.27
N LEU A 102 1.31 7.13 -14.41
CA LEU A 102 1.79 6.10 -13.47
C LEU A 102 1.74 4.68 -14.05
N ARG A 103 1.16 4.48 -15.24
CA ARG A 103 0.96 3.14 -15.83
C ARG A 103 2.13 2.68 -16.69
N GLU A 104 2.82 3.61 -17.32
CA GLU A 104 3.89 3.31 -18.27
C GLU A 104 5.25 3.78 -17.81
N LYS A 105 6.29 3.24 -18.46
CA LYS A 105 7.66 3.69 -18.23
C LYS A 105 7.79 5.16 -18.60
N SER A 106 8.39 5.92 -17.70
CA SER A 106 8.67 7.33 -17.91
C SER A 106 10.11 7.53 -18.37
N PHE A 107 10.30 8.36 -19.39
CA PHE A 107 11.62 8.81 -19.86
C PHE A 107 12.09 10.10 -19.18
N TYR A 108 11.28 10.65 -18.26
CA TYR A 108 11.65 11.83 -17.50
C TYR A 108 12.70 11.49 -16.43
N LEU A 109 13.50 12.48 -16.04
CA LEU A 109 14.44 12.34 -14.93
C LEU A 109 13.72 11.88 -13.65
N VAL A 110 14.39 11.05 -12.83
CA VAL A 110 13.84 10.50 -11.58
C VAL A 110 13.24 11.58 -10.68
N LYS A 111 13.90 12.74 -10.57
CA LYS A 111 13.41 13.89 -9.81
C LYS A 111 12.04 14.39 -10.29
N THR A 112 11.81 14.38 -11.60
CA THR A 112 10.53 14.76 -12.21
C THR A 112 9.48 13.66 -11.98
N GLN A 113 9.85 12.39 -12.10
CA GLN A 113 8.96 11.26 -11.79
C GLN A 113 8.47 11.31 -10.34
N CYS A 114 9.35 11.63 -9.39
CA CYS A 114 8.98 11.80 -7.98
C CYS A 114 7.92 12.88 -7.76
N ARG A 115 7.97 13.97 -8.54
CA ARG A 115 6.96 15.04 -8.50
C ARG A 115 5.62 14.56 -9.05
N PHE A 116 5.62 13.79 -10.13
CA PHE A 116 4.38 13.19 -10.66
C PHE A 116 3.71 12.29 -9.63
N ILE A 117 4.46 11.37 -9.01
CA ILE A 117 3.95 10.47 -7.98
C ILE A 117 3.32 11.28 -6.83
N SER A 118 4.05 12.29 -6.33
CA SER A 118 3.57 13.13 -5.23
C SER A 118 2.31 13.91 -5.61
N ALA A 119 2.28 14.51 -6.80
CA ALA A 119 1.13 15.26 -7.30
C ALA A 119 -0.09 14.36 -7.47
N CYS A 120 0.05 13.17 -8.04
CA CYS A 120 -1.03 12.19 -8.18
C CYS A 120 -1.63 11.80 -6.83
N CYS A 121 -0.81 11.54 -5.81
CA CYS A 121 -1.28 11.22 -4.46
C CYS A 121 -2.02 12.40 -3.80
N LEU A 122 -1.51 13.62 -3.95
CA LEU A 122 -2.15 14.84 -3.42
C LEU A 122 -3.50 15.10 -4.09
N LEU A 123 -3.56 15.02 -5.42
CA LEU A 123 -4.79 15.20 -6.18
C LEU A 123 -5.80 14.09 -5.88
N HIS A 124 -5.36 12.85 -5.70
CA HIS A 124 -6.21 11.76 -5.24
C HIS A 124 -6.84 12.08 -3.88
N ASN A 125 -6.04 12.56 -2.91
CA ASN A 125 -6.55 12.93 -1.59
C ASN A 125 -7.54 14.10 -1.65
N PHE A 126 -7.27 15.11 -2.49
CA PHE A 126 -8.15 16.25 -2.70
C PHE A 126 -9.50 15.81 -3.30
N ILE A 127 -9.47 14.99 -4.34
CA ILE A 127 -10.70 14.42 -4.91
C ILE A 127 -11.49 13.64 -3.84
N ARG A 128 -10.79 12.86 -3.01
CA ARG A 128 -11.41 12.10 -1.92
C ARG A 128 -11.97 12.97 -0.79
N SER A 129 -11.50 14.20 -0.60
CA SER A 129 -12.07 15.12 0.39
C SER A 129 -13.26 15.89 -0.16
N GLU A 130 -13.20 16.31 -1.42
CA GLU A 130 -14.20 17.20 -2.01
C GLU A 130 -15.35 16.46 -2.73
N MET A 131 -15.10 15.28 -3.30
CA MET A 131 -16.11 14.52 -4.03
C MET A 131 -16.80 13.50 -3.12
N LEU A 132 -18.09 13.75 -2.83
CA LEU A 132 -18.94 12.83 -2.07
C LEU A 132 -19.09 11.47 -2.75
N VAL A 133 -19.14 11.45 -4.09
CA VAL A 133 -19.22 10.25 -4.91
C VAL A 133 -18.16 10.33 -6.00
N ASP A 134 -17.26 9.36 -6.02
CA ASP A 134 -16.20 9.24 -7.02
C ASP A 134 -16.54 8.11 -7.99
N PRO A 135 -16.96 8.40 -9.23
CA PRO A 135 -17.40 7.39 -10.19
C PRO A 135 -16.35 6.31 -10.46
N MET A 136 -15.06 6.66 -10.37
CA MET A 136 -14.00 5.67 -10.53
C MET A 136 -13.92 4.72 -9.34
N GLU A 137 -14.17 5.18 -8.11
CA GLU A 137 -14.18 4.26 -6.98
C GLU A 137 -15.33 3.26 -7.09
N THR A 138 -16.51 3.70 -7.52
CA THR A 138 -17.70 2.86 -7.73
C THR A 138 -17.46 1.76 -8.76
N ASN A 139 -16.83 2.10 -9.90
CA ASN A 139 -16.54 1.14 -10.98
C ASN A 139 -15.40 0.15 -10.65
N PHE A 140 -14.66 0.36 -9.56
CA PHE A 140 -13.64 -0.57 -9.04
C PHE A 140 -14.19 -1.45 -7.90
N VAL A 141 -15.50 -1.44 -7.66
CA VAL A 141 -16.20 -2.26 -6.64
C VAL A 141 -16.92 -3.45 -7.29
N GLU A 142 -17.25 -3.37 -8.59
CA GLU A 142 -17.80 -4.46 -9.41
C GLU A 142 -16.69 -5.32 -10.03
#